data_AF-A0A2H1L0B3-F1
#
_entry.id   AF-A0A2H1L0B3-F1
#
_cell.length_a   1.000
_cell.length_b   1.000
_cell.length_c   1.000
_cell.angle_alpha   90.00
_cell.angle_beta   90.00
_cell.angle_gamma   90.00
#
_symmetry.space_group_name_H-M   'P 1'
#
loop_
_entity.id
_entity.type
_entity.pdbx_description
1 polymer ?
#
loop_
_entity_poly.entity_id
_entity_poly.type
_entity_poly.pdbx_seq_one_letter_code
_entity_poly.pdbx_strand_id
1 'polypeptide(L)'
;AMMNDRFVPVKIDREELPDIDAYYMNALQAMTGQGGWPMTIFATPAGSPFYAGTYFPPAPRGNLPAFTQVLSAVSATWTDRRDPGARPPPRRGGRGVPAPRGA
;
A
#
# COMPACT_ATOMS: atom_id res chain seq x y z
N ALA A 1 -4.63 14.66 -4.90
CA ALA A 1 -4.63 14.07 -3.54
C ALA A 1 -3.56 12.98 -3.50
N MET A 2 -2.50 13.12 -2.71
CA MET A 2 -1.23 12.40 -2.94
C MET A 2 -1.32 10.87 -2.99
N MET A 3 -2.20 10.27 -2.19
CA MET A 3 -2.37 8.82 -2.16
C MET A 3 -3.01 8.29 -3.46
N ASN A 4 -4.09 8.91 -3.92
CA ASN A 4 -4.79 8.50 -5.15
C ASN A 4 -3.98 8.82 -6.41
N ASP A 5 -3.15 9.85 -6.36
CA ASP A 5 -2.35 10.27 -7.51
C ASP A 5 -1.15 9.33 -7.74
N ARG A 6 -0.61 8.73 -6.67
CA ARG A 6 0.68 8.00 -6.70
C ARG A 6 0.58 6.51 -6.39
N PHE A 7 -0.51 6.08 -5.75
CA PHE A 7 -0.68 4.71 -5.28
C PHE A 7 -2.04 4.14 -5.71
N VAL A 8 -2.17 2.82 -5.62
CA VAL A 8 -3.46 2.12 -5.69
C VAL A 8 -3.78 1.67 -4.27
N PRO A 9 -4.65 2.38 -3.53
CA PRO A 9 -4.98 2.00 -2.16
C PRO A 9 -5.82 0.73 -2.15
N VAL A 10 -5.42 -0.25 -1.34
CA VAL A 10 -6.18 -1.48 -1.11
C VAL A 10 -6.47 -1.56 0.38
N LYS A 11 -7.74 -1.78 0.72
CA LYS A 11 -8.19 -2.05 2.08
C LYS A 11 -8.38 -3.56 2.21
N ILE A 12 -7.81 -4.13 3.26
CA ILE A 12 -7.96 -5.54 3.60
C ILE A 12 -8.69 -5.59 4.93
N ASP A 13 -9.78 -6.34 4.96
CA ASP A 13 -10.43 -6.75 6.19
C ASP A 13 -9.84 -8.09 6.64
N ARG A 14 -9.32 -8.15 7.87
CA ARG A 14 -8.68 -9.36 8.39
C ARG A 14 -9.66 -10.47 8.73
N GLU A 15 -10.91 -10.11 9.04
CA GLU A 15 -11.94 -11.09 9.39
C GLU A 15 -12.41 -11.81 8.12
N GLU A 16 -12.40 -11.11 6.98
CA GLU A 16 -12.73 -11.68 5.67
C GLU A 16 -11.53 -12.36 4.99
N LEU A 17 -10.31 -11.83 5.18
CA LEU A 17 -9.08 -12.31 4.51
C LEU A 17 -7.92 -12.54 5.50
N PRO A 18 -8.08 -13.48 6.47
CA PRO A 18 -7.08 -13.71 7.52
C PRO A 18 -5.74 -14.20 6.98
N ASP A 19 -5.73 -14.96 5.88
CA ASP A 19 -4.48 -15.46 5.27
C ASP A 19 -3.63 -14.32 4.69
N ILE A 20 -4.29 -13.30 4.11
CA ILE A 20 -3.61 -12.13 3.55
C ILE A 20 -3.08 -11.25 4.69
N ASP A 21 -3.86 -11.07 5.76
CA ASP A 21 -3.41 -10.37 6.97
C ASP A 21 -2.17 -11.05 7.56
N ALA A 22 -2.20 -12.38 7.75
CA ALA A 22 -1.08 -13.14 8.29
C ALA A 22 0.19 -13.03 7.42
N TYR A 23 0.05 -13.13 6.10
CA TYR A 23 1.17 -12.93 5.17
C TYR A 23 1.85 -11.56 5.36
N TYR A 24 1.07 -10.49 5.42
CA TYR A 24 1.62 -9.15 5.59
C TYR A 24 2.07 -8.83 7.01
N MET A 25 1.47 -9.42 8.03
CA MET A 25 1.94 -9.33 9.42
C MET A 25 3.34 -9.94 9.55
N ASN A 26 3.56 -11.11 8.95
CA ASN A 26 4.88 -11.75 8.92
C ASN A 26 5.90 -10.86 8.21
N ALA A 27 5.53 -10.25 7.07
CA ALA A 27 6.41 -9.32 6.36
C ALA A 27 6.74 -8.07 7.20
N LEU A 28 5.74 -7.48 7.86
CA LEU A 28 5.92 -6.33 8.76
C LEU A 28 6.89 -6.66 9.90
N GLN A 29 6.69 -7.79 10.57
CA GLN A 29 7.58 -8.24 11.64
C GLN A 29 8.99 -8.50 11.14
N ALA A 30 9.15 -9.12 9.98
CA ALA A 30 10.46 -9.35 9.37
C ALA A 30 11.19 -8.04 9.01
N MET A 31 10.46 -7.02 8.55
CA MET A 31 11.04 -5.73 8.14
C MET A 31 11.33 -4.79 9.31
N THR A 32 10.52 -4.83 10.37
CA THR A 32 10.55 -3.80 11.44
C THR A 32 10.89 -4.37 12.81
N GLY A 33 10.92 -5.69 12.96
CA GLY A 33 11.09 -6.38 14.24
C GLY A 33 9.87 -6.27 15.17
N GLN A 34 8.79 -5.60 14.74
CA GLN A 34 7.59 -5.38 15.52
C GLN A 34 6.35 -5.68 14.66
N GLY A 35 5.21 -5.92 15.31
CA GLY A 35 3.94 -6.17 14.64
C GLY A 35 2.82 -5.35 15.24
N GLY A 36 1.67 -5.37 14.59
CA GLY A 36 0.46 -4.74 15.11
C GLY A 36 -0.36 -4.05 14.03
N TRP A 37 -1.52 -3.56 14.45
CA TRP A 37 -2.47 -2.89 13.58
C TRP A 37 -2.68 -1.43 14.01
N PRO A 38 -3.03 -0.52 13.08
CA PRO A 38 -3.21 -0.74 11.64
C PRO A 38 -1.90 -1.11 10.95
N MET A 39 -1.96 -2.02 9.97
CA MET A 39 -0.81 -2.35 9.12
C MET A 39 -0.84 -1.46 7.88
N THR A 40 0.27 -0.78 7.62
CA THR A 40 0.49 0.01 6.40
C THR A 40 1.58 -0.67 5.59
N ILE A 41 1.20 -1.29 4.47
CA ILE A 41 2.12 -2.02 3.60
C ILE A 41 2.21 -1.35 2.24
N PHE A 42 3.44 -1.21 1.74
CA PHE A 42 3.74 -0.83 0.37
C PHE A 42 4.31 -2.04 -0.34
N ALA A 43 3.64 -2.43 -1.43
CA ALA A 43 3.95 -3.62 -2.19
C ALA A 43 4.10 -3.30 -3.68
N THR A 44 4.87 -4.15 -4.35
CA THR A 44 4.96 -4.14 -5.81
C THR A 44 3.61 -4.52 -6.44
N PRO A 45 3.40 -4.30 -7.76
CA PRO A 45 2.19 -4.74 -8.44
C PRO A 45 1.89 -6.25 -8.34
N ALA A 46 2.89 -7.07 -8.03
CA ALA A 46 2.74 -8.51 -7.80
C ALA A 46 2.33 -8.86 -6.35
N GLY A 47 2.14 -7.88 -5.48
CA GLY A 47 1.79 -8.08 -4.06
C GLY A 47 2.99 -8.33 -3.14
N SER A 48 4.21 -8.36 -3.66
CA SER A 48 5.41 -8.54 -2.82
C SER A 48 5.71 -7.25 -2.02
N PRO A 49 5.76 -7.30 -0.68
CA PRO A 49 6.00 -6.14 0.17
C PRO A 49 7.46 -5.68 0.07
N PHE A 50 7.68 -4.36 0.07
CA PHE A 50 9.04 -3.78 0.08
C PHE A 50 9.23 -2.68 1.13
N TYR A 51 8.15 -2.16 1.71
CA TYR A 51 8.19 -1.27 2.86
C TYR A 51 6.94 -1.47 3.70
N ALA A 52 7.08 -1.43 5.02
CA ALA A 52 6.00 -1.70 5.94
C ALA A 52 6.16 -0.86 7.21
N GLY A 53 5.04 -0.55 7.83
CA GLY A 53 4.98 0.03 9.17
C GLY A 53 3.59 -0.16 9.77
N THR A 54 3.44 0.22 11.03
CA THR A 54 2.14 0.20 11.69
C THR A 54 1.41 1.53 11.43
N TYR A 55 1.31 2.36 12.46
CA TYR A 55 0.64 3.65 12.41
C TYR A 55 1.60 4.79 12.06
N PHE A 56 1.20 5.59 11.07
CA PHE A 56 1.86 6.85 10.74
C PHE A 56 0.92 8.03 11.03
N PRO A 57 1.29 8.97 11.91
CA PRO A 57 0.43 10.10 12.26
C PRO A 57 0.24 11.09 11.08
N PRO A 58 -0.81 11.94 11.12
CA PRO A 58 -1.03 12.96 10.09
C PRO A 58 0.04 14.07 10.10
N ALA A 59 0.69 14.29 11.24
CA ALA A 59 1.82 15.19 11.42
C ALA A 59 2.95 14.48 12.18
N PRO A 60 4.22 14.88 12.01
CA PRO A 60 5.33 14.22 12.67
C PRO A 60 5.17 14.21 14.19
N ARG A 61 5.48 13.10 14.85
CA ARG A 61 5.36 12.95 16.30
C ARG A 61 6.55 12.19 16.87
N GLY A 62 7.41 12.89 17.60
CA GLY A 62 8.66 12.30 18.09
C GLY A 62 9.47 11.73 16.93
N ASN A 63 9.80 10.44 16.99
CA ASN A 63 10.55 9.75 15.94
C ASN A 63 9.65 9.18 14.81
N LEU A 64 8.34 9.42 14.85
CA LEU A 64 7.42 8.94 13.82
C LEU A 64 7.23 9.99 12.71
N PRO A 65 7.52 9.64 11.45
CA PRO A 65 7.25 10.53 10.32
C PRO A 65 5.73 10.68 10.10
N ALA A 66 5.34 11.80 9.51
CA ALA A 66 3.97 11.95 9.03
C ALA A 66 3.69 10.98 7.88
N PHE A 67 2.45 10.50 7.75
CA PHE A 67 2.09 9.59 6.66
C PHE A 67 2.36 10.21 5.27
N THR A 68 2.20 11.52 5.12
CA THR A 68 2.54 12.25 3.89
C THR A 68 4.04 12.26 3.58
N GLN A 69 4.91 12.25 4.59
CA GLN A 69 6.35 12.15 4.39
C GLN A 69 6.72 10.74 3.91
N VAL A 70 6.12 9.71 4.51
CA VAL A 70 6.30 8.30 4.08
C VAL A 70 5.86 8.12 2.63
N LEU A 71 4.65 8.55 2.28
CA LEU A 71 4.12 8.48 0.91
C LEU A 71 5.04 9.20 -0.10
N SER A 72 5.61 10.34 0.27
CA SER A 72 6.54 11.08 -0.59
C SER A 72 7.85 10.32 -0.80
N ALA A 73 8.46 9.84 0.27
CA ALA A 73 9.73 9.10 0.22
C ALA A 73 9.60 7.79 -0.56
N VAL A 74 8.52 7.03 -0.33
CA VAL A 74 8.26 5.77 -1.05
C VAL A 74 8.06 6.04 -2.53
N SER A 75 7.25 7.04 -2.90
CA SER A 75 6.99 7.36 -4.31
C SER A 75 8.24 7.83 -5.04
N ALA A 76 9.08 8.67 -4.42
CA ALA A 76 10.35 9.11 -5.00
C ALA A 76 11.26 7.91 -5.23
N THR A 77 11.47 7.09 -4.21
CA THR A 77 12.33 5.90 -4.29
C THR A 77 11.86 4.91 -5.37
N TRP A 78 10.55 4.73 -5.51
CA TRP A 78 9.97 3.84 -6.51
C TRP A 78 10.18 4.32 -7.95
N THR A 79 10.16 5.64 -8.17
CA THR A 79 10.29 6.24 -9.50
C THR A 79 11.75 6.39 -9.91
N ASP A 80 12.63 6.84 -9.00
CA ASP A 80 14.04 7.08 -9.29
C ASP A 80 14.83 5.79 -9.56
N ARG A 81 14.37 4.65 -9.06
CA ARG A 81 15.06 3.34 -9.19
C ARG A 81 14.54 2.45 -10.30
N ARG A 82 13.43 2.82 -10.96
CA ARG A 82 12.94 2.07 -12.12
C ARG A 82 13.58 2.65 -13.37
N ASP A 83 14.28 1.80 -14.10
CA ASP A 83 14.71 2.08 -15.48
C ASP A 83 13.51 2.68 -16.26
N PRO A 84 13.65 3.88 -16.87
CA PRO A 84 12.59 4.53 -17.64
C PRO A 84 12.00 3.66 -18.77
N GLY A 85 12.66 2.57 -19.17
CA GLY A 85 12.15 1.60 -20.14
C GLY A 85 11.07 0.62 -19.62
N ALA A 86 10.85 0.51 -18.31
CA ALA A 86 9.90 -0.43 -17.74
C ALA A 86 8.44 0.07 -17.87
N ARG A 87 7.80 -0.21 -19.01
CA ARG A 87 6.39 0.12 -19.27
C ARG A 87 5.49 -0.45 -18.16
N PRO A 88 4.71 0.38 -17.43
CA PRO A 88 3.74 -0.14 -16.48
C PRO A 88 2.71 -1.00 -17.24
N PRO A 89 2.25 -2.13 -16.68
CA PRO A 89 1.23 -2.94 -17.31
C PRO A 89 0.00 -2.06 -17.59
N PRO A 90 -0.67 -2.22 -18.74
CA PRO A 90 -1.83 -1.41 -19.07
C PRO A 90 -2.84 -1.52 -17.93
N ARG A 91 -3.27 -0.37 -17.40
CA ARG A 91 -4.37 -0.32 -16.45
C ARG A 91 -5.55 -1.01 -17.12
N ARG A 92 -5.92 -2.21 -16.67
CA ARG A 92 -7.16 -2.85 -17.12
C ARG A 92 -8.26 -1.86 -16.78
N GLY A 93 -8.84 -1.25 -17.81
CA GLY A 93 -10.00 -0.38 -17.67
C GLY A 93 -11.02 -1.12 -16.81
N GLY A 94 -11.47 -0.47 -15.75
CA GLY A 94 -12.51 -1.01 -14.89
C GLY A 94 -13.68 -1.41 -15.77
N ARG A 95 -13.94 -2.72 -15.88
CA ARG A 95 -15.23 -3.18 -16.36
C ARG A 95 -16.23 -2.67 -15.33
N GLY A 96 -16.98 -1.63 -15.72
CA GLY A 96 -18.08 -1.11 -14.93
C GLY A 96 -18.97 -2.28 -14.52
N VAL A 97 -19.22 -2.38 -13.22
CA VAL A 97 -20.29 -3.24 -12.71
C VAL A 97 -21.59 -2.75 -13.35
N PRO A 98 -22.31 -3.57 -14.14
CA PRO A 98 -23.57 -3.13 -14.71
C PRO A 98 -24.58 -2.94 -13.57
N ALA A 99 -25.28 -1.80 -13.57
CA ALA A 99 -26.33 -1.51 -12.61
C ALA A 99 -27.43 -2.59 -12.67
N PRO A 100 -28.02 -2.97 -11.53
CA PRO A 100 -29.12 -3.94 -11.51
C PRO A 100 -30.33 -3.32 -12.22
N ARG A 101 -30.88 -4.03 -13.20
CA ARG A 101 -32.16 -3.67 -13.80
C ARG A 101 -33.26 -3.96 -12.79
N GLY A 102 -34.07 -2.95 -12.51
CA GLY A 102 -35.18 -3.03 -11.57
C GLY A 102 -36.22 -4.09 -11.95
N ALA A 103 -36.90 -4.56 -10.92
CA ALA A 103 -38.21 -5.22 -10.97
C ALA A 103 -39.19 -4.34 -10.20
#